data_AF-A0A1Q7DMZ9-F1
#
_entry.id   AF-A0A1Q7DMZ9-F1
#
_cell.length_a   1.000
_cell.length_b   1.000
_cell.length_c   1.000
_cell.angle_alpha   90.00
_cell.angle_beta   90.00
_cell.angle_gamma   90.00
#
_symmetry.space_group_name_H-M   'P 1'
#
loop_
_entity.id
_entity.type
_entity.pdbx_description
1 polymer ?
#
loop_
_entity_poly.entity_id
_entity_poly.type
_entity_poly.pdbx_seq_one_letter_code
_entity_poly.pdbx_strand_id
1 'polypeptide(L)'
;MNAPARDPAPPSELRQQLDIETPEHVAVRLELAGVGSRAAAALVDTMIVFTVLVGLQFAAGAAGLWHVGAALEGWVLALVILLSFLMFFGYFAAFEALNGGRTPGKQVLGIRVVMETGHAVTPTAATVRNLVRLLDCYFPLLPLLPGLVMIFLHRRNQRFGDLAAGTVVVRDRPVDWALGLAPVAVEEPLETGPPDLTDDEFRLLDQFLARAGQLDPALQVRMATELARRFQDRIPRRTVDADAYLITLHAEEQRKRRSRFATRVQTGAAGRTTVTAERFVAGKRDAWAAFHAVAARVERSGVGALAPGEIPAFAARYREVTADLARARTYGVERQVIEYLERVVSAGHNALYRARGRRRASLARYLVQDFPAAVVQSWRHVLAAFLLFTVPAAVGYGLIRGRPELADDVLPPVMVSRAEQAAEHEARGIGYAQSPNEELPVIASAIISNNIGVAFWAFVGGMLAGTLTALVLVSNGVSLGMGFGLFVNYHAGAYLATFVAGHGVLELTAIFIAGGAGFRLAGALVAPGDLARRDALVLEGRIAARMIGAVVSLLALAGTIEGLLSASDAPAALKYAVSAATVALLALYLRSGWTYLTRIKPAPSRA
;
A
#
# COMPACT_ATOMS: atom_id res chain seq x y z
N MET A 1 38.25 37.69 17.93
CA MET A 1 36.88 37.70 17.35
C MET A 1 36.21 36.40 17.74
N ASN A 2 35.43 36.41 18.82
CA ASN A 2 34.70 35.24 19.31
C ASN A 2 33.39 35.13 18.55
N ALA A 3 33.23 34.05 17.78
CA ALA A 3 31.95 33.66 17.22
C ALA A 3 30.98 33.29 18.37
N PRO A 4 29.69 33.64 18.29
CA PRO A 4 28.74 33.28 19.33
C PRO A 4 28.54 31.76 19.34
N ALA A 5 28.57 31.19 20.55
CA ALA A 5 28.24 29.80 20.79
C ALA A 5 26.83 29.50 20.24
N ARG A 6 26.72 28.46 19.41
CA ARG A 6 25.42 27.91 19.02
C ARG A 6 24.72 27.40 20.27
N ASP A 7 23.51 27.87 20.52
CA ASP A 7 22.61 27.29 21.51
C ASP A 7 22.53 25.77 21.32
N PRO A 8 22.60 24.96 22.39
CA PRO A 8 22.33 23.54 22.28
C PRO A 8 20.88 23.35 21.83
N ALA A 9 20.71 22.70 20.68
CA ALA A 9 19.40 22.30 20.18
C ALA A 9 18.62 21.55 21.28
N PRO A 10 17.31 21.79 21.42
CA PRO A 10 16.49 21.05 22.38
C PRO A 10 16.57 19.53 22.10
N PRO A 11 16.33 18.67 23.11
CA PRO A 11 16.61 17.25 23.04
C PRO A 11 15.95 16.62 21.81
N SER A 12 16.76 15.86 21.07
CA SER A 12 16.41 15.12 19.87
C SER A 12 15.00 14.52 19.91
N GLU A 13 14.09 15.11 19.14
CA GLU A 13 12.89 14.40 18.72
C GLU A 13 13.32 13.21 17.87
N LEU A 14 13.25 12.01 18.44
CA LEU A 14 13.46 10.74 17.73
C LEU A 14 12.41 10.46 16.63
N ARG A 15 11.60 11.46 16.27
CA ARG A 15 10.52 11.41 15.29
C ARG A 15 10.98 12.09 14.01
N GLN A 16 11.25 11.29 12.98
CA GLN A 16 11.56 11.83 11.66
C GLN A 16 10.30 12.50 11.08
N GLN A 17 10.45 13.73 10.59
CA GLN A 17 9.38 14.53 10.00
C GLN A 17 9.69 14.81 8.51
N LEU A 18 8.66 14.84 7.68
CA LEU A 18 8.72 15.30 6.29
C LEU A 18 8.00 16.64 6.19
N ASP A 19 8.76 17.69 5.87
CA ASP A 19 8.22 19.03 5.66
C ASP A 19 7.79 19.18 4.20
N ILE A 20 6.51 19.45 3.98
CA ILE A 20 5.95 19.72 2.65
C ILE A 20 5.48 21.16 2.61
N GLU A 21 6.05 21.94 1.70
CA GLU A 21 5.63 23.32 1.48
C GLU A 21 4.34 23.35 0.65
N THR A 22 3.27 23.89 1.23
CA THR A 22 2.01 24.08 0.52
C THR A 22 2.09 25.28 -0.43
N PRO A 23 1.22 25.39 -1.46
CA PRO A 23 1.16 26.55 -2.34
C PRO A 23 0.94 27.89 -1.60
N GLU A 24 0.40 27.83 -0.39
CA GLU A 24 0.21 28.98 0.51
C GLU A 24 1.47 29.32 1.33
N HIS A 25 2.64 28.74 0.97
CA HIS A 25 3.95 28.89 1.63
C HIS A 25 3.97 28.52 3.12
N VAL A 26 3.07 27.63 3.53
CA VAL A 26 3.08 27.06 4.88
C VAL A 26 3.60 25.63 4.80
N ALA A 27 4.74 25.37 5.44
CA ALA A 27 5.30 24.02 5.57
C ALA A 27 4.42 23.19 6.51
N VAL A 28 3.86 22.09 6.02
CA VAL A 28 3.14 21.11 6.83
C VAL A 28 4.09 19.98 7.17
N ARG A 29 4.22 19.67 8.47
CA ARG A 29 5.10 18.62 8.97
C ARG A 29 4.33 17.32 9.06
N LEU A 30 4.75 16.30 8.32
CA LEU A 30 4.19 14.95 8.42
C LEU A 30 5.14 14.07 9.23
N GLU A 31 4.66 13.51 10.35
CA GLU A 31 5.44 12.53 11.12
C GLU A 31 5.55 11.23 10.32
N LEU A 32 6.79 10.81 10.02
CA LEU A 32 7.04 9.56 9.30
C LEU A 32 6.79 8.36 10.21
N ALA A 33 6.18 7.30 9.66
CA ALA A 33 6.00 6.05 10.39
C ALA A 33 7.35 5.35 10.57
N GLY A 34 7.70 5.06 11.83
CA GLY A 34 8.89 4.30 12.15
C GLY A 34 8.84 2.83 11.68
N VAL A 35 10.01 2.20 11.61
CA VAL A 35 10.19 0.79 11.18
C VAL A 35 9.25 -0.14 11.95
N GLY A 36 9.16 0.00 13.27
CA GLY A 36 8.33 -0.86 14.14
C GLY A 36 6.84 -0.81 13.80
N SER A 37 6.26 0.40 13.63
CA SER A 37 4.85 0.55 13.22
C SER A 37 4.58 -0.02 11.83
N ARG A 38 5.55 0.06 10.91
CA ARG A 38 5.43 -0.51 9.57
C ARG A 38 5.48 -2.05 9.60
N ALA A 39 6.40 -2.61 10.38
CA ALA A 39 6.55 -4.05 10.55
C ALA A 39 5.32 -4.66 11.22
N ALA A 40 4.83 -4.04 12.30
CA ALA A 40 3.62 -4.49 12.99
C ALA A 40 2.38 -4.41 12.07
N ALA A 41 2.24 -3.37 11.25
CA ALA A 41 1.12 -3.27 10.29
C ALA A 41 1.18 -4.42 9.28
N ALA A 42 2.38 -4.69 8.74
CA ALA A 42 2.59 -5.79 7.81
C ALA A 42 2.30 -7.15 8.44
N LEU A 43 2.65 -7.36 9.72
CA LEU A 43 2.34 -8.58 10.45
C LEU A 43 0.83 -8.78 10.59
N VAL A 44 0.11 -7.74 11.02
CA VAL A 44 -1.36 -7.76 11.16
C VAL A 44 -2.01 -8.05 9.80
N ASP A 45 -1.62 -7.33 8.75
CA ASP A 45 -2.16 -7.57 7.40
C ASP A 45 -1.86 -9.00 6.91
N THR A 46 -0.68 -9.53 7.20
CA THR A 46 -0.29 -10.90 6.81
C THR A 46 -1.11 -11.93 7.58
N MET A 47 -1.37 -11.73 8.88
CA MET A 47 -2.24 -12.61 9.66
C MET A 47 -3.69 -12.56 9.20
N ILE A 48 -4.20 -11.39 8.78
CA ILE A 48 -5.53 -11.26 8.19
C ILE A 48 -5.61 -12.06 6.89
N VAL A 49 -4.66 -11.85 5.97
CA VAL A 49 -4.63 -12.59 4.70
C VAL A 49 -4.53 -14.09 4.95
N PHE A 50 -3.63 -14.53 5.84
CA PHE A 50 -3.46 -15.95 6.17
C PHE A 50 -4.74 -16.56 6.75
N THR A 51 -5.36 -15.90 7.74
CA THR A 51 -6.61 -16.38 8.36
C THR A 51 -7.74 -16.47 7.34
N VAL A 52 -7.87 -15.49 6.45
CA VAL A 52 -8.89 -15.51 5.38
C VAL A 52 -8.64 -16.64 4.40
N LEU A 53 -7.39 -16.90 4.01
CA LEU A 53 -7.03 -18.01 3.12
C LEU A 53 -7.32 -19.37 3.75
N VAL A 54 -6.90 -19.58 5.00
CA VAL A 54 -7.17 -20.83 5.74
C VAL A 54 -8.68 -21.01 5.97
N GLY A 55 -9.38 -19.93 6.33
CA GLY A 55 -10.82 -19.92 6.50
C GLY A 55 -11.57 -20.27 5.22
N LEU A 56 -11.12 -19.76 4.06
CA LEU A 56 -11.67 -20.12 2.75
C LEU A 56 -11.53 -21.62 2.47
N GLN A 57 -10.36 -22.19 2.77
CA GLN A 57 -10.10 -23.63 2.60
C GLN A 57 -10.96 -24.49 3.53
N PHE A 58 -11.09 -24.06 4.78
CA PHE A 58 -11.90 -24.77 5.77
C PHE A 58 -13.40 -24.68 5.45
N ALA A 59 -13.89 -23.49 5.06
CA ALA A 59 -15.27 -23.28 4.67
C ALA A 59 -15.64 -24.12 3.44
N ALA A 60 -14.75 -24.18 2.44
CA ALA A 60 -14.94 -25.06 1.29
C ALA A 60 -15.04 -26.53 1.72
N GLY A 61 -14.25 -26.97 2.70
CA GLY A 61 -14.32 -28.33 3.21
C GLY A 61 -15.56 -28.64 4.04
N ALA A 62 -15.94 -27.73 4.93
CA ALA A 62 -17.15 -27.86 5.74
C ALA A 62 -18.43 -27.85 4.90
N ALA A 63 -18.45 -27.08 3.81
CA ALA A 63 -19.54 -27.08 2.83
C ALA A 63 -19.55 -28.34 1.94
N GLY A 64 -18.67 -29.31 2.21
CA GLY A 64 -18.53 -30.53 1.43
C GLY A 64 -18.02 -30.28 0.02
N LEU A 65 -17.56 -29.07 -0.32
CA LEU A 65 -17.15 -28.68 -1.68
C LEU A 65 -15.92 -29.46 -2.18
N TRP A 66 -15.15 -30.07 -1.27
CA TRP A 66 -14.09 -31.02 -1.59
C TRP A 66 -14.58 -32.43 -1.92
N HIS A 67 -15.89 -32.69 -1.82
CA HIS A 67 -16.54 -33.99 -2.04
C HIS A 67 -17.78 -33.85 -2.94
N VAL A 68 -17.90 -32.74 -3.68
CA VAL A 68 -19.03 -32.51 -4.62
C VAL A 68 -18.62 -33.11 -5.95
N GLY A 69 -19.38 -34.11 -6.42
CA GLY A 69 -19.10 -34.94 -7.59
C GLY A 69 -18.14 -34.34 -8.62
N ALA A 70 -17.10 -35.10 -8.95
CA ALA A 70 -15.99 -34.88 -9.86
C ALA A 70 -15.97 -33.56 -10.66
N ALA A 71 -16.99 -33.29 -11.48
CA ALA A 71 -17.06 -32.06 -12.26
C ALA A 71 -17.00 -30.78 -11.41
N LEU A 72 -17.68 -30.71 -10.26
CA LEU A 72 -17.78 -29.48 -9.44
C LEU A 72 -16.54 -29.23 -8.55
N GLU A 73 -15.82 -30.27 -8.15
CA GLU A 73 -14.57 -30.18 -7.37
C GLU A 73 -13.47 -29.35 -8.06
N GLY A 74 -13.28 -29.54 -9.38
CA GLY A 74 -12.27 -28.82 -10.14
C GLY A 74 -12.51 -27.30 -10.17
N TRP A 75 -13.78 -26.89 -10.25
CA TRP A 75 -14.20 -25.48 -10.24
C TRP A 75 -13.98 -24.81 -8.91
N VAL A 76 -14.38 -25.48 -7.84
CA VAL A 76 -14.21 -25.00 -6.49
C VAL A 76 -12.73 -24.79 -6.23
N LEU A 77 -11.89 -25.76 -6.58
CA LEU A 77 -10.46 -25.65 -6.35
C LEU A 77 -9.82 -24.55 -7.22
N ALA A 78 -10.15 -24.45 -8.50
CA ALA A 78 -9.67 -23.37 -9.37
C ALA A 78 -10.10 -21.98 -8.88
N LEU A 79 -11.36 -21.84 -8.44
CA LEU A 79 -11.88 -20.60 -7.84
C LEU A 79 -11.16 -20.27 -6.54
N VAL A 80 -10.95 -21.24 -5.65
CA VAL A 80 -10.23 -21.05 -4.40
C VAL A 80 -8.79 -20.63 -4.65
N ILE A 81 -8.10 -21.23 -5.63
CA ILE A 81 -6.74 -20.85 -6.01
C ILE A 81 -6.69 -19.45 -6.60
N LEU A 82 -7.63 -19.11 -7.50
CA LEU A 82 -7.73 -17.78 -8.08
C LEU A 82 -8.01 -16.72 -7.01
N LEU A 83 -8.94 -16.98 -6.09
CA LEU A 83 -9.24 -16.10 -4.96
C LEU A 83 -8.03 -15.97 -4.04
N SER A 84 -7.31 -17.08 -3.81
CA SER A 84 -6.10 -17.08 -3.00
C SER A 84 -5.00 -16.22 -3.62
N PHE A 85 -4.80 -16.34 -4.93
CA PHE A 85 -3.90 -15.51 -5.71
C PHE A 85 -4.29 -14.02 -5.64
N LEU A 86 -5.56 -13.72 -5.90
CA LEU A 86 -6.06 -12.34 -5.87
C LEU A 86 -5.97 -11.73 -4.46
N MET A 87 -6.21 -12.53 -3.42
CA MET A 87 -6.04 -12.09 -2.03
C MET A 87 -4.56 -11.81 -1.75
N PHE A 88 -3.67 -12.75 -2.08
CA PHE A 88 -2.26 -12.62 -1.78
C PHE A 88 -1.58 -11.42 -2.47
N PHE A 89 -1.92 -11.18 -3.75
CA PHE A 89 -1.32 -10.10 -4.56
C PHE A 89 -2.15 -8.82 -4.61
N GLY A 90 -3.47 -8.96 -4.70
CA GLY A 90 -4.40 -7.87 -4.87
C GLY A 90 -4.78 -7.17 -3.56
N TYR A 91 -4.73 -7.83 -2.41
CA TYR A 91 -5.17 -7.25 -1.13
C TYR A 91 -4.52 -5.89 -0.85
N PHE A 92 -3.20 -5.82 -0.82
CA PHE A 92 -2.50 -4.58 -0.46
C PHE A 92 -2.71 -3.49 -1.52
N ALA A 93 -2.64 -3.87 -2.80
CA ALA A 93 -2.84 -2.91 -3.90
C ALA A 93 -4.28 -2.36 -3.90
N ALA A 94 -5.28 -3.22 -3.72
CA ALA A 94 -6.70 -2.86 -3.71
C ALA A 94 -7.03 -2.00 -2.49
N PHE A 95 -6.65 -2.40 -1.28
CA PHE A 95 -6.90 -1.59 -0.09
C PHE A 95 -6.15 -0.25 -0.14
N GLU A 96 -4.87 -0.22 -0.53
CA GLU A 96 -4.15 1.06 -0.64
C GLU A 96 -4.76 1.97 -1.71
N ALA A 97 -5.22 1.43 -2.84
CA ALA A 97 -5.84 2.22 -3.90
C ALA A 97 -7.27 2.69 -3.55
N LEU A 98 -8.07 1.85 -2.89
CA LEU A 98 -9.49 2.10 -2.62
C LEU A 98 -9.73 2.82 -1.28
N ASN A 99 -8.86 2.61 -0.30
CA ASN A 99 -9.01 3.10 1.07
C ASN A 99 -7.97 4.17 1.44
N GLY A 100 -7.59 5.01 0.46
CA GLY A 100 -6.75 6.18 0.70
C GLY A 100 -5.36 5.87 1.27
N GLY A 101 -4.74 4.77 0.83
CA GLY A 101 -3.41 4.35 1.28
C GLY A 101 -3.39 3.55 2.58
N ARG A 102 -4.55 3.11 3.08
CA ARG A 102 -4.67 2.36 4.34
C ARG A 102 -5.10 0.91 4.09
N THR A 103 -4.30 -0.04 4.56
CA THR A 103 -4.72 -1.45 4.73
C THR A 103 -5.31 -1.63 6.14
N PRO A 104 -6.12 -2.67 6.40
CA PRO A 104 -6.67 -2.94 7.73
C PRO A 104 -5.63 -2.90 8.86
N GLY A 105 -4.48 -3.56 8.70
CA GLY A 105 -3.39 -3.51 9.69
C GLY A 105 -2.79 -2.12 9.87
N LYS A 106 -2.70 -1.32 8.80
CA LYS A 106 -2.28 0.08 8.89
C LYS A 106 -3.34 0.97 9.55
N GLN A 107 -4.63 0.67 9.38
CA GLN A 107 -5.70 1.39 10.08
C GLN A 107 -5.59 1.17 11.58
N VAL A 108 -5.40 -0.10 12.00
CA VAL A 108 -5.21 -0.46 13.42
C VAL A 108 -4.02 0.29 14.03
N LEU A 109 -2.92 0.43 13.30
CA LEU A 109 -1.74 1.14 13.78
C LEU A 109 -1.73 2.65 13.52
N GLY A 110 -2.80 3.20 12.94
CA GLY A 110 -2.91 4.63 12.64
C GLY A 110 -1.79 5.13 11.73
N ILE A 111 -1.54 4.44 10.62
CA ILE A 111 -0.58 4.87 9.59
C ILE A 111 -1.22 4.83 8.21
N ARG A 112 -0.77 5.69 7.28
CA ARG A 112 -1.22 5.68 5.89
C ARG A 112 -0.11 5.97 4.89
N VAL A 113 -0.33 5.58 3.66
CA VAL A 113 0.57 5.86 2.53
C VAL A 113 0.13 7.15 1.84
N VAL A 114 1.06 8.07 1.65
CA VAL A 114 0.87 9.32 0.89
C VAL A 114 1.98 9.45 -0.15
N MET A 115 1.76 10.27 -1.17
CA MET A 115 2.80 10.64 -2.13
C MET A 115 3.87 11.48 -1.41
N GLU A 116 5.11 11.49 -1.93
CA GLU A 116 6.17 12.38 -1.41
C GLU A 116 5.78 13.87 -1.44
N THR A 117 4.89 14.24 -2.36
CA THR A 117 4.33 15.59 -2.46
C THR A 117 3.23 15.89 -1.43
N GLY A 118 2.91 14.96 -0.53
CA GLY A 118 1.85 15.09 0.46
C GLY A 118 0.45 14.71 -0.02
N HIS A 119 0.26 14.52 -1.33
CA HIS A 119 -1.04 14.13 -1.89
C HIS A 119 -1.43 12.68 -1.55
N ALA A 120 -2.73 12.39 -1.59
CA ALA A 120 -3.23 11.02 -1.48
C ALA A 120 -2.59 10.08 -2.50
N VAL A 121 -2.32 8.83 -2.10
CA VAL A 121 -1.72 7.82 -2.98
C VAL A 121 -2.58 7.59 -4.22
N THR A 122 -1.95 7.56 -5.39
CA THR A 122 -2.64 7.23 -6.65
C THR A 122 -2.80 5.72 -6.77
N PRO A 123 -3.88 5.20 -7.39
CA PRO A 123 -4.03 3.76 -7.63
C PRO A 123 -2.82 3.16 -8.36
N THR A 124 -2.23 3.91 -9.28
CA THR A 124 -1.01 3.50 -10.00
C THR A 124 0.19 3.40 -9.07
N ALA A 125 0.40 4.37 -8.19
CA ALA A 125 1.47 4.32 -7.20
C ALA A 125 1.26 3.16 -6.23
N ALA A 126 0.01 2.93 -5.78
CA ALA A 126 -0.33 1.79 -4.94
C ALA A 126 -0.05 0.45 -5.63
N THR A 127 -0.40 0.28 -6.90
CA THR A 127 -0.09 -0.95 -7.65
C THR A 127 1.41 -1.15 -7.82
N VAL A 128 2.16 -0.14 -8.29
CA VAL A 128 3.62 -0.25 -8.49
C VAL A 128 4.33 -0.58 -7.18
N ARG A 129 3.95 0.12 -6.10
CA ARG A 129 4.47 -0.13 -4.75
C ARG A 129 4.26 -1.57 -4.29
N ASN A 130 3.12 -2.16 -4.64
CA ASN A 130 2.79 -3.54 -4.29
C ASN A 130 3.31 -4.59 -5.28
N LEU A 131 3.66 -4.22 -6.50
CA LEU A 131 4.42 -5.08 -7.41
C LEU A 131 5.86 -5.24 -6.93
N VAL A 132 6.52 -4.14 -6.56
CA VAL A 132 7.88 -4.19 -6.00
C VAL A 132 7.90 -4.88 -4.62
N ARG A 133 6.75 -4.94 -3.93
CA ARG A 133 6.61 -5.72 -2.70
C ARG A 133 6.95 -7.20 -2.87
N LEU A 134 6.85 -7.75 -4.09
CA LEU A 134 7.31 -9.12 -4.37
C LEU A 134 8.81 -9.27 -4.11
N LEU A 135 9.60 -8.28 -4.48
CA LEU A 135 11.03 -8.26 -4.16
C LEU A 135 11.28 -7.96 -2.68
N ASP A 136 10.52 -7.03 -2.09
CA ASP A 136 10.77 -6.57 -0.72
C ASP A 136 10.42 -7.62 0.34
N CYS A 137 9.34 -8.39 0.11
CA CYS A 137 8.74 -9.25 1.11
C CYS A 137 8.70 -10.73 0.73
N TYR A 138 8.74 -11.07 -0.57
CA TYR A 138 8.60 -12.45 -1.06
C TYR A 138 9.87 -12.94 -1.76
N PHE A 139 11.01 -12.32 -1.46
CA PHE A 139 12.30 -12.78 -1.99
C PHE A 139 12.54 -14.24 -1.57
N PRO A 140 12.84 -15.14 -2.52
CA PRO A 140 12.81 -16.60 -2.28
C PRO A 140 13.83 -17.07 -1.23
N LEU A 141 14.91 -16.33 -1.00
CA LEU A 141 15.95 -16.70 -0.04
C LEU A 141 15.63 -16.25 1.39
N LEU A 142 15.02 -15.06 1.57
CA LEU A 142 14.79 -14.40 2.86
C LEU A 142 13.55 -13.50 2.79
N PRO A 143 12.33 -14.01 3.04
CA PRO A 143 11.11 -13.19 3.02
C PRO A 143 11.17 -12.08 4.09
N LEU A 144 10.54 -10.93 3.79
CA LEU A 144 10.46 -9.70 4.61
C LEU A 144 11.79 -8.95 4.86
N LEU A 145 12.94 -9.61 4.78
CA LEU A 145 14.24 -9.08 5.20
C LEU A 145 14.77 -7.93 4.30
N PRO A 146 14.73 -8.00 2.96
CA PRO A 146 15.21 -6.92 2.08
C PRO A 146 14.43 -5.62 2.29
N GLY A 147 13.11 -5.70 2.42
CA GLY A 147 12.25 -4.55 2.68
C GLY A 147 12.53 -3.91 4.04
N LEU A 148 12.74 -4.72 5.08
CA LEU A 148 12.98 -4.23 6.45
C LEU A 148 14.36 -3.59 6.59
N VAL A 149 15.39 -4.20 5.97
CA VAL A 149 16.75 -3.64 5.88
C VAL A 149 16.72 -2.30 5.14
N MET A 150 16.00 -2.20 4.02
CA MET A 150 15.93 -0.95 3.27
C MET A 150 15.25 0.18 4.06
N ILE A 151 14.14 -0.13 4.77
CA ILE A 151 13.48 0.85 5.64
C ILE A 151 14.43 1.32 6.75
N PHE A 152 15.22 0.42 7.33
CA PHE A 152 16.17 0.75 8.39
C PHE A 152 17.34 1.62 7.90
N LEU A 153 17.87 1.33 6.70
CA LEU A 153 19.01 2.06 6.13
C LEU A 153 18.62 3.39 5.48
N HIS A 154 17.38 3.53 4.99
CA HIS A 154 16.96 4.71 4.27
C HIS A 154 16.58 5.87 5.20
N ARG A 155 17.14 7.07 4.95
CA ARG A 155 16.91 8.29 5.78
C ARG A 155 15.45 8.68 5.98
N ARG A 156 14.55 8.26 5.07
CA ARG A 156 13.10 8.54 5.11
C ARG A 156 12.25 7.30 5.46
N ASN A 157 12.85 6.23 5.96
CA ASN A 157 12.19 4.96 6.25
C ASN A 157 11.39 4.40 5.06
N GLN A 158 11.91 4.47 3.83
CA GLN A 158 11.24 4.01 2.60
C GLN A 158 11.77 2.61 2.21
N ARG A 159 10.88 1.71 1.76
CA ARG A 159 11.28 0.44 1.10
C ARG A 159 11.44 0.64 -0.42
N PHE A 160 11.95 -0.34 -1.16
CA PHE A 160 12.10 -0.23 -2.62
C PHE A 160 10.77 0.07 -3.31
N GLY A 161 9.67 -0.54 -2.88
CA GLY A 161 8.35 -0.21 -3.44
C GLY A 161 7.92 1.23 -3.19
N ASP A 162 8.33 1.84 -2.08
CA ASP A 162 8.00 3.23 -1.77
C ASP A 162 8.80 4.20 -2.64
N LEU A 163 10.09 3.89 -2.85
CA LEU A 163 10.99 4.64 -3.72
C LEU A 163 10.58 4.54 -5.18
N ALA A 164 10.19 3.36 -5.63
CA ALA A 164 9.67 3.16 -6.97
C ALA A 164 8.39 3.98 -7.17
N ALA A 165 7.45 3.94 -6.22
CA ALA A 165 6.18 4.63 -6.37
C ALA A 165 6.20 6.14 -6.00
N GLY A 166 7.31 6.67 -5.48
CA GLY A 166 7.40 8.05 -4.99
C GLY A 166 6.45 8.30 -3.81
N THR A 167 6.40 7.35 -2.87
CA THR A 167 5.47 7.37 -1.72
C THR A 167 6.22 7.33 -0.39
N VAL A 168 5.56 7.83 0.65
CA VAL A 168 6.02 7.77 2.04
C VAL A 168 4.90 7.28 2.93
N VAL A 169 5.26 6.66 4.06
CA VAL A 169 4.29 6.22 5.07
C VAL A 169 4.33 7.19 6.22
N VAL A 170 3.19 7.80 6.51
CA VAL A 170 3.04 8.82 7.55
C VAL A 170 2.17 8.28 8.67
N ARG A 171 2.45 8.73 9.89
CA ARG A 171 1.56 8.51 11.02
C ARG A 171 0.29 9.32 10.83
N ASP A 172 -0.79 8.64 11.07
CA ASP A 172 -2.15 9.05 10.81
C ASP A 172 -2.97 8.55 11.99
N ARG A 173 -2.62 9.05 13.18
CA ARG A 173 -3.36 8.70 14.39
C ARG A 173 -4.74 9.35 14.26
N PRO A 174 -5.83 8.57 14.21
CA PRO A 174 -7.14 9.09 14.54
C PRO A 174 -7.11 9.35 16.04
N VAL A 175 -6.53 10.47 16.45
CA VAL A 175 -6.91 11.00 17.74
C VAL A 175 -8.16 11.79 17.42
N ASP A 176 -9.31 11.26 17.82
CA ASP A 176 -10.50 12.06 18.12
C ASP A 176 -10.16 12.99 19.29
N TRP A 177 -9.15 13.83 19.07
CA TRP A 177 -8.94 15.04 19.80
C TRP A 177 -10.03 15.95 19.26
N ALA A 178 -11.22 15.83 19.86
CA ALA A 178 -11.89 17.04 20.25
C ALA A 178 -10.84 17.81 21.04
N LEU A 179 -10.56 19.06 20.67
CA LEU A 179 -10.00 20.01 21.63
C LEU A 179 -10.76 19.75 22.91
N GLY A 180 -10.10 19.10 23.88
CA GLY A 180 -10.78 18.63 25.08
C GLY A 180 -11.61 19.79 25.59
N LEU A 181 -12.81 19.53 26.09
CA LEU A 181 -13.53 20.56 26.86
C LEU A 181 -12.47 21.15 27.77
N ALA A 182 -12.03 22.38 27.48
CA ALA A 182 -11.11 23.09 28.36
C ALA A 182 -11.75 22.90 29.72
N PRO A 183 -11.04 22.30 30.72
CA PRO A 183 -11.66 21.93 31.96
C PRO A 183 -12.50 23.13 32.35
N VAL A 184 -13.83 22.92 32.39
CA VAL A 184 -14.81 24.00 32.63
C VAL A 184 -14.14 24.83 33.67
N ALA A 185 -13.80 26.08 33.34
CA ALA A 185 -13.03 26.92 34.22
C ALA A 185 -13.78 26.83 35.53
N VAL A 186 -13.25 26.02 36.46
CA VAL A 186 -13.83 25.91 37.77
C VAL A 186 -13.66 27.34 38.21
N GLU A 187 -14.76 28.01 38.49
CA GLU A 187 -14.72 29.27 39.21
C GLU A 187 -14.13 28.93 40.58
N GLU A 188 -12.82 28.63 40.61
CA GLU A 188 -12.02 28.71 41.80
C GLU A 188 -12.18 30.16 42.23
N PRO A 189 -12.63 30.41 43.46
CA PRO A 189 -12.83 31.75 43.96
C PRO A 189 -11.57 32.55 43.69
N LEU A 190 -11.65 33.50 42.75
CA LEU A 190 -10.58 34.44 42.48
C LEU A 190 -10.37 35.21 43.78
N GLU A 191 -9.35 34.84 44.55
CA GLU A 191 -8.78 35.74 45.55
C GLU A 191 -8.30 36.98 44.79
N THR A 192 -9.14 38.00 44.86
CA THR A 192 -9.10 39.20 44.06
C THR A 192 -8.24 40.22 44.80
N GLY A 193 -6.96 40.27 44.45
CA GLY A 193 -6.04 41.29 44.97
C GLY A 193 -4.88 41.57 44.01
N PRO A 194 -4.29 42.77 44.05
CA PRO A 194 -3.02 43.02 43.38
C PRO A 194 -1.92 42.10 43.94
N PRO A 195 -0.85 41.81 43.16
CA PRO A 195 0.32 41.09 43.66
C PRO A 195 0.90 41.78 44.91
N ASP A 196 1.21 41.00 45.94
CA ASP A 196 1.80 41.45 47.20
C ASP A 196 3.33 41.61 47.07
N LEU A 197 3.96 40.83 46.17
CA LEU A 197 5.39 40.91 45.86
C LEU A 197 5.66 41.78 44.64
N THR A 198 6.79 42.47 44.64
CA THR A 198 7.34 43.11 43.42
C THR A 198 7.86 42.07 42.44
N ASP A 199 8.06 42.44 41.17
CA ASP A 199 8.54 41.52 40.12
C ASP A 199 9.95 40.97 40.40
N ASP A 200 10.82 41.79 41.00
CA ASP A 200 12.16 41.36 41.39
C ASP A 200 12.12 40.38 42.55
N GLU A 201 11.23 40.60 43.52
CA GLU A 201 11.03 39.69 44.65
C GLU A 201 10.41 38.36 44.20
N PHE A 202 9.43 38.41 43.29
CA PHE A 202 8.84 37.20 42.73
C PHE A 202 9.85 36.40 41.89
N ARG A 203 10.65 37.08 41.05
CA ARG A 203 11.73 36.40 40.30
C ARG A 203 12.76 35.75 41.21
N LEU A 204 13.12 36.42 42.30
CA LEU A 204 14.05 35.87 43.28
C LEU A 204 13.47 34.63 43.96
N LEU A 205 12.19 34.67 44.34
CA LEU A 205 11.46 33.53 44.91
C LEU A 205 11.36 32.36 43.92
N ASP A 206 11.00 32.64 42.67
CA ASP A 206 10.86 31.65 41.59
C ASP A 206 12.20 30.97 41.26
N GLN A 207 13.28 31.76 41.16
CA GLN A 207 14.64 31.24 40.94
C GLN A 207 15.14 30.39 42.11
N PHE A 208 14.83 30.80 43.34
CA PHE A 208 15.17 30.04 44.53
C PHE A 208 14.45 28.69 44.53
N LEU A 209 13.13 28.66 44.37
CA LEU A 209 12.33 27.43 44.38
C LEU A 209 12.70 26.49 43.22
N ALA A 210 12.97 27.03 42.02
CA ALA A 210 13.40 26.24 40.87
C ALA A 210 14.77 25.55 41.07
N ARG A 211 15.64 26.12 41.93
CA ARG A 211 16.98 25.60 42.22
C ARG A 211 17.12 24.97 43.61
N ALA A 212 16.10 25.06 44.46
CA ALA A 212 16.15 24.61 45.85
C ALA A 212 16.56 23.14 45.97
N GLY A 213 16.03 22.26 45.09
CA GLY A 213 16.39 20.85 45.05
C GLY A 213 17.79 20.52 44.52
N GLN A 214 18.55 21.53 44.07
CA GLN A 214 19.94 21.39 43.59
C GLN A 214 20.97 22.03 44.55
N LEU A 215 20.51 22.73 45.59
CA LEU A 215 21.38 23.38 46.57
C LEU A 215 21.81 22.39 47.66
N ASP A 216 22.95 22.67 48.30
CA ASP A 216 23.37 21.95 49.51
C ASP A 216 22.28 22.08 50.60
N PRO A 217 21.87 20.98 51.28
CA PRO A 217 20.77 21.01 52.24
C PRO A 217 20.93 22.03 53.36
N ALA A 218 22.16 22.25 53.87
CA ALA A 218 22.40 23.22 54.92
C ALA A 218 22.28 24.67 54.41
N LEU A 219 22.66 24.91 53.15
CA LEU A 219 22.50 26.21 52.49
C LEU A 219 21.04 26.49 52.12
N GLN A 220 20.31 25.47 51.65
CA GLN A 220 18.89 25.56 51.32
C GLN A 220 18.08 26.01 52.54
N VAL A 221 18.26 25.35 53.69
CA VAL A 221 17.54 25.71 54.93
C VAL A 221 17.89 27.13 55.39
N ARG A 222 19.16 27.54 55.30
CA ARG A 222 19.58 28.92 55.66
C ARG A 222 18.94 29.96 54.75
N MET A 223 18.97 29.75 53.43
CA MET A 223 18.39 30.68 52.45
C MET A 223 16.86 30.72 52.53
N ALA A 224 16.21 29.57 52.71
CA ALA A 224 14.77 29.49 52.92
C ALA A 224 14.34 30.26 54.17
N THR A 225 15.08 30.10 55.28
CA THR A 225 14.79 30.80 56.53
C THR A 225 14.95 32.32 56.38
N GLU A 226 16.01 32.78 55.71
CA GLU A 226 16.25 34.21 55.48
C GLU A 226 15.18 34.83 54.58
N LEU A 227 14.80 34.15 53.50
CA LEU A 227 13.76 34.61 52.58
C LEU A 227 12.37 34.58 53.24
N ALA A 228 12.06 33.51 53.99
CA ALA A 228 10.81 33.41 54.73
C ALA A 228 10.70 34.56 55.73
N ARG A 229 11.75 34.84 56.52
CA ARG A 229 11.73 35.96 57.48
C ARG A 229 11.49 37.30 56.79
N ARG A 230 12.19 37.57 55.68
CA ARG A 230 12.06 38.82 54.91
C ARG A 230 10.66 39.07 54.38
N PHE A 231 9.95 38.01 53.97
CA PHE A 231 8.60 38.13 53.44
C PHE A 231 7.53 38.02 54.53
N GLN A 232 7.74 37.22 55.58
CA GLN A 232 6.79 36.99 56.65
C GLN A 232 6.54 38.24 57.50
N ASP A 233 7.56 39.10 57.66
CA ASP A 233 7.44 40.40 58.33
C ASP A 233 6.49 41.35 57.57
N ARG A 234 6.39 41.22 56.24
CA ARG A 234 5.54 42.05 55.37
C ARG A 234 4.21 41.40 55.02
N ILE A 235 4.20 40.07 54.89
CA ILE A 235 3.08 39.25 54.42
C ILE A 235 2.91 38.09 55.41
N PRO A 236 2.27 38.34 56.57
CA PRO A 236 2.14 37.33 57.61
C PRO A 236 1.18 36.21 57.16
N ARG A 237 1.64 34.95 57.23
CA ARG A 237 0.83 33.76 56.96
C ARG A 237 1.05 32.69 58.03
N ARG A 238 0.01 31.88 58.26
CA ARG A 238 0.10 30.72 59.17
C ARG A 238 0.58 29.49 58.41
N THR A 239 1.86 29.18 58.54
CA THR A 239 2.49 27.96 57.99
C THR A 239 3.36 27.29 59.04
N VAL A 240 3.64 26.00 58.84
CA VAL A 240 4.34 25.15 59.83
C VAL A 240 5.86 25.30 59.72
N ASP A 241 6.39 25.54 58.51
CA ASP A 241 7.82 25.75 58.27
C ASP A 241 8.08 26.87 57.22
N ALA A 242 9.36 27.23 57.06
CA ALA A 242 9.84 28.27 56.15
C ALA A 242 9.72 27.90 54.66
N ASP A 243 9.91 26.63 54.29
CA ASP A 243 9.77 26.16 52.91
C ASP A 243 8.30 26.15 52.49
N ALA A 244 7.41 25.65 53.35
CA ALA A 244 5.97 25.67 53.20
C ALA A 244 5.43 27.10 53.10
N TYR A 245 6.00 28.05 53.88
CA TYR A 245 5.70 29.47 53.71
C TYR A 245 6.05 29.97 52.29
N LEU A 246 7.27 29.70 51.80
CA LEU A 246 7.73 30.18 50.50
C LEU A 246 6.97 29.54 49.34
N ILE A 247 6.63 28.26 49.43
CA ILE A 247 5.84 27.53 48.42
C ILE A 247 4.41 28.07 48.37
N THR A 248 3.77 28.30 49.53
CA THR A 248 2.41 28.84 49.57
C THR A 248 2.35 30.29 49.10
N LEU A 249 3.35 31.10 49.45
CA LEU A 249 3.51 32.47 48.95
C LEU A 249 3.69 32.50 47.43
N HIS A 250 4.55 31.64 46.87
CA HIS A 250 4.77 31.54 45.43
C HIS A 250 3.51 31.12 44.67
N ALA A 251 2.80 30.10 45.16
CA ALA A 251 1.57 29.62 44.54
C ALA A 251 0.47 30.70 44.51
N GLU A 252 0.31 31.46 45.58
CA GLU A 252 -0.67 32.56 45.63
C GLU A 252 -0.27 33.75 44.76
N GLU A 253 1.00 34.15 44.76
CA GLU A 253 1.51 35.19 43.86
C GLU A 253 1.34 34.81 42.40
N GLN A 254 1.64 33.55 42.06
CA GLN A 254 1.43 33.03 40.71
C GLN A 254 -0.05 33.06 40.31
N ARG A 255 -0.98 32.80 41.24
CA ARG A 255 -2.43 32.95 41.01
C ARG A 255 -2.85 34.41 40.83
N LYS A 256 -2.42 35.32 41.70
CA LYS A 256 -2.71 36.76 41.61
C LYS A 256 -2.18 37.37 40.31
N ARG A 257 -0.99 36.97 39.88
CA ARG A 257 -0.32 37.42 38.63
C ARG A 257 -0.93 36.81 37.36
N ARG A 258 -1.60 35.66 37.46
CA ARG A 258 -2.42 35.09 36.36
C ARG A 258 -3.79 35.76 36.25
N SER A 259 -4.25 36.47 37.30
CA SER A 259 -5.57 37.12 37.33
C SER A 259 -5.64 38.41 36.50
N ARG A 260 -6.87 38.84 36.19
CA ARG A 260 -7.23 40.03 35.37
C ARG A 260 -6.50 41.33 35.77
N PHE A 261 -6.03 41.46 37.01
CA PHE A 261 -5.37 42.68 37.52
C PHE A 261 -3.91 42.86 37.07
N ALA A 262 -3.24 41.81 36.58
CA ALA A 262 -1.92 41.94 35.94
C ALA A 262 -1.95 42.78 34.65
N THR A 263 -3.14 43.09 34.13
CA THR A 263 -3.34 43.88 32.91
C THR A 263 -2.88 45.34 33.04
N ARG A 264 -2.67 45.89 34.26
CA ARG A 264 -2.50 47.34 34.42
C ARG A 264 -1.11 47.84 34.81
N VAL A 265 -0.14 46.99 35.12
CA VAL A 265 1.22 47.44 35.46
C VAL A 265 2.25 46.68 34.62
N GLN A 266 2.93 47.44 33.77
CA GLN A 266 4.17 47.15 33.03
C GLN A 266 4.13 46.29 31.75
N THR A 267 4.38 47.03 30.67
CA THR A 267 5.10 46.65 29.45
C THR A 267 6.32 45.75 29.70
N GLY A 268 6.25 44.48 29.28
CA GLY A 268 7.40 43.56 29.35
C GLY A 268 7.14 42.13 28.85
N ALA A 269 6.85 41.99 27.56
CA ALA A 269 7.07 40.84 26.66
C ALA A 269 6.71 39.36 27.00
N ALA A 270 6.52 38.88 28.23
CA ALA A 270 6.34 37.43 28.47
C ALA A 270 4.88 36.98 28.73
N GLY A 271 4.02 37.83 29.29
CA GLY A 271 2.65 37.47 29.69
C GLY A 271 1.55 37.69 28.64
N ARG A 272 1.84 38.39 27.53
CA ARG A 272 0.84 38.64 26.47
C ARG A 272 0.60 37.41 25.61
N THR A 273 1.63 36.60 25.37
CA THR A 273 1.58 35.57 24.33
C THR A 273 0.64 34.43 24.69
N THR A 274 0.62 33.99 25.95
CA THR A 274 -0.25 32.91 26.45
C THR A 274 -1.74 33.28 26.42
N VAL A 275 -2.11 34.45 26.94
CA VAL A 275 -3.52 34.93 26.92
C VAL A 275 -4.02 35.15 25.48
N THR A 276 -3.13 35.59 24.58
CA THR A 276 -3.47 35.77 23.16
C THR A 276 -3.62 34.42 22.45
N ALA A 277 -2.77 33.46 22.78
CA ALA A 277 -2.82 32.09 22.27
C ALA A 277 -4.09 31.34 22.71
N GLU A 278 -4.44 31.39 23.99
CA GLU A 278 -5.65 30.74 24.53
C GLU A 278 -6.95 31.33 23.94
N ARG A 279 -7.05 32.66 23.84
CA ARG A 279 -8.20 33.32 23.21
C ARG A 279 -8.31 33.00 21.73
N PHE A 280 -7.17 32.93 21.03
CA PHE A 280 -7.12 32.55 19.62
C PHE A 280 -7.67 31.13 19.42
N VAL A 281 -7.23 30.16 20.24
CA VAL A 281 -7.73 28.78 20.19
C VAL A 281 -9.22 28.71 20.51
N ALA A 282 -9.66 29.35 21.60
CA ALA A 282 -11.05 29.33 22.02
C ALA A 282 -12.00 29.92 20.97
N GLY A 283 -11.59 30.99 20.26
CA GLY A 283 -12.42 31.63 19.25
C GLY A 283 -12.47 30.91 17.89
N LYS A 284 -11.48 30.06 17.58
CA LYS A 284 -11.36 29.42 16.26
C LYS A 284 -11.62 27.91 16.26
N ARG A 285 -11.61 27.25 17.42
CA ARG A 285 -11.78 25.79 17.55
C ARG A 285 -12.97 25.22 16.77
N ASP A 286 -14.14 25.86 16.87
CA ASP A 286 -15.38 25.33 16.29
C ASP A 286 -15.36 25.46 14.76
N ALA A 287 -14.74 26.53 14.25
CA ALA A 287 -14.53 26.73 12.82
C ALA A 287 -13.55 25.70 12.25
N TRP A 288 -12.46 25.39 12.98
CA TRP A 288 -11.51 24.34 12.59
C TRP A 288 -12.17 22.96 12.56
N ALA A 289 -12.96 22.62 13.58
CA ALA A 289 -13.70 21.36 13.65
C ALA A 289 -14.72 21.22 12.51
N ALA A 290 -15.48 22.29 12.23
CA ALA A 290 -16.44 22.32 11.12
C ALA A 290 -15.75 22.16 9.75
N PHE A 291 -14.62 22.85 9.54
CA PHE A 291 -13.85 22.69 8.30
C PHE A 291 -13.26 21.29 8.18
N HIS A 292 -12.72 20.71 9.27
CA HIS A 292 -12.19 19.36 9.27
C HIS A 292 -13.26 18.32 8.89
N ALA A 293 -14.48 18.43 9.43
CA ALA A 293 -15.59 17.54 9.07
C ALA A 293 -15.95 17.61 7.58
N VAL A 294 -15.99 18.83 7.02
CA VAL A 294 -16.23 19.03 5.58
C VAL A 294 -15.06 18.50 4.75
N ALA A 295 -13.82 18.81 5.13
CA ALA A 295 -12.62 18.33 4.44
C ALA A 295 -12.55 16.80 4.42
N ALA A 296 -12.84 16.13 5.55
CA ALA A 296 -12.88 14.66 5.65
C ALA A 296 -14.02 14.04 4.83
N ARG A 297 -15.15 14.73 4.67
CA ARG A 297 -16.22 14.32 3.76
C ARG A 297 -15.78 14.42 2.30
N VAL A 298 -15.22 15.58 1.91
CA VAL A 298 -14.72 15.84 0.56
C VAL A 298 -13.55 14.93 0.20
N GLU A 299 -12.70 14.56 1.16
CA GLU A 299 -11.64 13.56 0.96
C GLU A 299 -12.22 12.19 0.58
N ARG A 300 -13.39 11.81 1.11
CA ARG A 300 -14.06 10.54 0.77
C ARG A 300 -14.86 10.61 -0.54
N SER A 301 -15.66 11.66 -0.73
CA SER A 301 -16.61 11.78 -1.85
C SER A 301 -16.07 12.55 -3.06
N GLY A 302 -14.92 13.20 -2.93
CA GLY A 302 -14.34 14.11 -3.91
C GLY A 302 -15.00 15.50 -3.88
N VAL A 303 -14.31 16.48 -4.49
CA VAL A 303 -14.77 17.88 -4.61
C VAL A 303 -16.08 18.00 -5.39
N GLY A 304 -16.38 17.05 -6.27
CA GLY A 304 -17.64 17.01 -7.02
C GLY A 304 -18.89 16.74 -6.17
N ALA A 305 -18.73 16.38 -4.89
CA ALA A 305 -19.83 16.28 -3.95
C ALA A 305 -20.24 17.65 -3.34
N LEU A 306 -19.42 18.69 -3.53
CA LEU A 306 -19.77 20.06 -3.18
C LEU A 306 -20.60 20.68 -4.30
N ALA A 307 -21.61 21.47 -3.93
CA ALA A 307 -22.32 22.28 -4.91
C ALA A 307 -21.35 23.30 -5.56
N PRO A 308 -21.56 23.73 -6.82
CA PRO A 308 -20.63 24.65 -7.51
C PRO A 308 -20.33 25.94 -6.73
N GLY A 309 -21.30 26.46 -5.97
CA GLY A 309 -21.13 27.65 -5.12
C GLY A 309 -20.37 27.39 -3.81
N GLU A 310 -20.21 26.13 -3.37
CA GLU A 310 -19.52 25.78 -2.13
C GLU A 310 -18.00 25.63 -2.32
N ILE A 311 -17.53 25.40 -3.54
CA ILE A 311 -16.10 25.19 -3.84
C ILE A 311 -15.27 26.45 -3.51
N PRO A 312 -15.66 27.68 -3.92
CA PRO A 312 -14.93 28.89 -3.54
C PRO A 312 -14.92 29.12 -2.02
N ALA A 313 -16.04 28.84 -1.35
CA ALA A 313 -16.15 28.96 0.11
C ALA A 313 -15.22 27.96 0.83
N PHE A 314 -15.12 26.73 0.32
CA PHE A 314 -14.21 25.72 0.84
C PHE A 314 -12.74 26.14 0.67
N ALA A 315 -12.36 26.65 -0.50
CA ALA A 315 -11.00 27.17 -0.75
C ALA A 315 -10.66 28.38 0.13
N ALA A 316 -11.63 29.28 0.38
CA ALA A 316 -11.45 30.40 1.29
C ALA A 316 -11.19 29.94 2.74
N ARG A 317 -12.00 29.00 3.25
CA ARG A 317 -11.79 28.42 4.59
C ARG A 317 -10.46 27.69 4.69
N TYR A 318 -10.03 26.98 3.64
CA TYR A 318 -8.72 26.33 3.62
C TYR A 318 -7.57 27.33 3.80
N ARG A 319 -7.59 28.46 3.07
CA ARG A 319 -6.59 29.52 3.24
C ARG A 319 -6.64 30.13 4.64
N GLU A 320 -7.83 30.33 5.20
CA GLU A 320 -8.00 30.84 6.55
C GLU A 320 -7.38 29.91 7.61
N VAL A 321 -7.63 28.60 7.53
CA VAL A 321 -7.05 27.62 8.46
C VAL A 321 -5.53 27.51 8.29
N THR A 322 -5.04 27.68 7.06
CA THR A 322 -3.59 27.69 6.78
C THR A 322 -2.91 28.92 7.39
N ALA A 323 -3.55 30.09 7.33
CA ALA A 323 -3.11 31.29 8.02
C ALA A 323 -3.21 31.15 9.55
N ASP A 324 -4.23 30.45 10.06
CA ASP A 324 -4.36 30.12 11.49
C ASP A 324 -3.22 29.23 11.98
N LEU A 325 -2.78 28.25 11.18
CA LEU A 325 -1.60 27.44 11.50
C LEU A 325 -0.32 28.28 11.58
N ALA A 326 -0.12 29.20 10.63
CA ALA A 326 1.03 30.12 10.68
C ALA A 326 0.99 30.99 11.94
N ARG A 327 -0.17 31.57 12.28
CA ARG A 327 -0.37 32.36 13.51
C ARG A 327 -0.15 31.53 14.78
N ALA A 328 -0.64 30.30 14.81
CA ALA A 328 -0.46 29.39 15.93
C ALA A 328 1.04 29.17 16.22
N ARG A 329 1.83 28.91 15.18
CA ARG A 329 3.29 28.76 15.33
C ARG A 329 3.97 30.03 15.85
N THR A 330 3.53 31.21 15.39
CA THR A 330 4.07 32.50 15.86
C THR A 330 3.70 32.79 17.31
N TYR A 331 2.47 32.45 17.73
CA TYR A 331 2.00 32.68 19.10
C TYR A 331 2.51 31.64 20.11
N GLY A 332 3.21 30.60 19.66
CA GLY A 332 3.72 29.55 20.55
C GLY A 332 2.61 28.81 21.29
N VAL A 333 1.48 28.57 20.62
CA VAL A 333 0.38 27.76 21.20
C VAL A 333 0.89 26.37 21.57
N GLU A 334 0.18 25.69 22.46
CA GLU A 334 0.48 24.30 22.80
C GLU A 334 0.69 23.44 21.55
N ARG A 335 1.72 22.61 21.60
CA ARG A 335 2.15 21.77 20.48
C ARG A 335 1.01 20.90 19.91
N GLN A 336 0.12 20.44 20.78
CA GLN A 336 -1.03 19.63 20.41
C GLN A 336 -2.00 20.37 19.46
N VAL A 337 -2.18 21.67 19.66
CA VAL A 337 -3.01 22.52 18.79
C VAL A 337 -2.36 22.71 17.43
N ILE A 338 -1.04 22.90 17.40
CA ILE A 338 -0.28 23.00 16.15
C ILE A 338 -0.39 21.69 15.35
N GLU A 339 -0.19 20.54 16.00
CA GLU A 339 -0.33 19.21 15.39
C GLU A 339 -1.76 18.93 14.90
N TYR A 340 -2.78 19.48 15.57
CA TYR A 340 -4.16 19.44 15.08
C TYR A 340 -4.35 20.28 13.82
N LEU A 341 -3.91 21.54 13.84
CA LEU A 341 -4.01 22.44 12.70
C LEU A 341 -3.26 21.93 11.46
N GLU A 342 -2.06 21.38 11.63
CA GLU A 342 -1.31 20.72 10.55
C GLU A 342 -2.11 19.59 9.88
N ARG A 343 -2.86 18.81 10.66
CA ARG A 343 -3.74 17.76 10.14
C ARG A 343 -4.95 18.32 9.42
N VAL A 344 -5.59 19.36 9.97
CA VAL A 344 -6.74 20.02 9.32
C VAL A 344 -6.32 20.65 7.98
N VAL A 345 -5.17 21.33 7.94
CA VAL A 345 -4.58 21.87 6.71
C VAL A 345 -4.25 20.74 5.74
N SER A 346 -3.66 19.64 6.19
CA SER A 346 -3.39 18.46 5.35
C SER A 346 -4.65 17.89 4.72
N ALA A 347 -5.73 17.76 5.49
CA ALA A 347 -7.03 17.26 5.00
C ALA A 347 -7.63 18.22 3.96
N GLY A 348 -7.60 19.53 4.22
CA GLY A 348 -8.04 20.55 3.28
C GLY A 348 -7.21 20.57 1.99
N HIS A 349 -5.89 20.46 2.10
CA HIS A 349 -4.97 20.40 0.98
C HIS A 349 -5.25 19.17 0.10
N ASN A 350 -5.41 18.01 0.72
CA ASN A 350 -5.78 16.78 0.01
C ASN A 350 -7.16 16.87 -0.62
N ALA A 351 -8.13 17.54 0.01
CA ALA A 351 -9.44 17.76 -0.59
C ALA A 351 -9.35 18.66 -1.83
N LEU A 352 -8.59 19.77 -1.79
CA LEU A 352 -8.52 20.75 -2.87
C LEU A 352 -7.67 20.29 -4.06
N TYR A 353 -6.49 19.74 -3.78
CA TYR A 353 -5.45 19.47 -4.77
C TYR A 353 -5.39 18.02 -5.24
N ARG A 354 -6.25 17.13 -4.71
CA ARG A 354 -6.33 15.77 -5.23
C ARG A 354 -6.70 15.77 -6.70
N ALA A 355 -5.90 15.04 -7.49
CA ALA A 355 -6.19 14.77 -8.90
C ALA A 355 -7.62 14.21 -9.04
N ARG A 356 -8.48 14.93 -9.78
CA ARG A 356 -9.91 14.66 -10.02
C ARG A 356 -10.26 13.19 -9.85
N GLY A 357 -11.13 12.90 -8.88
CA GLY A 357 -11.71 11.57 -8.68
C GLY A 357 -12.25 11.04 -10.01
N ARG A 358 -11.60 9.99 -10.53
CA ARG A 358 -12.09 9.30 -11.72
C ARG A 358 -13.47 8.73 -11.36
N ARG A 359 -14.50 9.10 -12.14
CA ARG A 359 -15.72 8.28 -12.25
C ARG A 359 -15.26 6.83 -12.37
N ARG A 360 -15.73 5.94 -11.49
CA ARG A 360 -15.38 4.51 -11.53
C ARG A 360 -15.52 4.05 -12.98
N ALA A 361 -14.39 3.87 -13.66
CA ALA A 361 -14.40 3.27 -14.97
C ALA A 361 -14.98 1.88 -14.76
N SER A 362 -16.08 1.56 -15.44
CA SER A 362 -16.71 0.25 -15.32
C SER A 362 -15.65 -0.83 -15.55
N LEU A 363 -15.64 -1.86 -14.71
CA LEU A 363 -14.75 -3.02 -14.84
C LEU A 363 -14.78 -3.58 -16.27
N ALA A 364 -15.93 -3.51 -16.94
CA ALA A 364 -16.10 -3.89 -18.34
C ALA A 364 -15.17 -3.12 -19.30
N ARG A 365 -14.91 -1.82 -19.05
CA ARG A 365 -13.97 -1.04 -19.86
C ARG A 365 -12.55 -1.56 -19.72
N TYR A 366 -12.13 -1.87 -18.49
CA TYR A 366 -10.80 -2.41 -18.25
C TYR A 366 -10.62 -3.76 -18.93
N LEU A 367 -11.60 -4.66 -18.75
CA LEU A 367 -11.60 -5.99 -19.33
C LEU A 367 -11.53 -5.94 -20.86
N VAL A 368 -12.39 -5.16 -21.50
CA VAL A 368 -12.57 -5.17 -22.97
C VAL A 368 -11.63 -4.21 -23.71
N GLN A 369 -11.07 -3.19 -23.05
CA GLN A 369 -10.28 -2.15 -23.72
C GLN A 369 -8.86 -2.02 -23.14
N ASP A 370 -8.71 -1.71 -21.84
CA ASP A 370 -7.40 -1.41 -21.25
C ASP A 370 -6.46 -2.63 -21.20
N PHE A 371 -6.97 -3.80 -20.83
CA PHE A 371 -6.19 -5.04 -20.74
C PHE A 371 -5.69 -5.51 -22.11
N PRO A 372 -6.53 -5.67 -23.15
CA PRO A 372 -6.03 -6.06 -24.46
C PRO A 372 -5.12 -4.98 -25.08
N ALA A 373 -5.39 -3.70 -24.82
CA ALA A 373 -4.52 -2.62 -25.27
C ALA A 373 -3.10 -2.76 -24.70
N ALA A 374 -2.97 -3.12 -23.42
CA ALA A 374 -1.65 -3.34 -22.80
C ALA A 374 -0.90 -4.51 -23.45
N VAL A 375 -1.60 -5.58 -23.82
CA VAL A 375 -1.02 -6.73 -24.54
C VAL A 375 -0.55 -6.31 -25.94
N VAL A 376 -1.40 -5.61 -26.70
CA VAL A 376 -1.07 -5.12 -28.06
C VAL A 376 0.09 -4.14 -28.03
N GLN A 377 0.12 -3.21 -27.08
CA GLN A 377 1.25 -2.29 -26.88
C GLN A 377 2.56 -3.03 -26.59
N SER A 378 2.47 -4.26 -26.08
CA SER A 378 3.59 -5.07 -25.60
C SER A 378 3.92 -6.25 -26.51
N TRP A 379 3.39 -6.28 -27.74
CA TRP A 379 3.45 -7.45 -28.62
C TRP A 379 4.88 -8.00 -28.84
N ARG A 380 5.91 -7.14 -28.86
CA ARG A 380 7.32 -7.57 -29.01
C ARG A 380 7.80 -8.44 -27.85
N HIS A 381 7.43 -8.08 -26.63
CA HIS A 381 7.78 -8.83 -25.43
C HIS A 381 6.99 -10.14 -25.35
N VAL A 382 5.72 -10.11 -25.75
CA VAL A 382 4.87 -11.31 -25.84
C VAL A 382 5.40 -12.26 -26.91
N LEU A 383 5.83 -11.74 -28.07
CA LEU A 383 6.45 -12.52 -29.13
C LEU A 383 7.78 -13.14 -28.67
N ALA A 384 8.61 -12.38 -27.95
CA ALA A 384 9.84 -12.93 -27.37
C ALA A 384 9.53 -14.09 -26.41
N ALA A 385 8.53 -13.95 -25.53
CA ALA A 385 8.08 -15.02 -24.65
C ALA A 385 7.54 -16.24 -25.42
N PHE A 386 6.74 -16.01 -26.46
CA PHE A 386 6.24 -17.05 -27.34
C PHE A 386 7.38 -17.84 -28.00
N LEU A 387 8.37 -17.15 -28.59
CA LEU A 387 9.50 -17.79 -29.25
C LEU A 387 10.37 -18.57 -28.26
N LEU A 388 10.63 -17.98 -27.08
CA LEU A 388 11.45 -18.58 -26.04
C LEU A 388 10.79 -19.82 -25.41
N PHE A 389 9.47 -19.95 -25.51
CA PHE A 389 8.75 -21.16 -25.13
C PHE A 389 8.67 -22.17 -26.29
N THR A 390 8.29 -21.71 -27.48
CA THR A 390 7.90 -22.59 -28.59
C THR A 390 9.11 -23.21 -29.29
N VAL A 391 10.24 -22.49 -29.39
CA VAL A 391 11.46 -23.05 -29.98
C VAL A 391 12.01 -24.21 -29.12
N PRO A 392 12.19 -24.06 -27.80
CA PRO A 392 12.57 -25.21 -26.97
C PRO A 392 11.54 -26.33 -26.94
N ALA A 393 10.25 -26.02 -27.05
CA ALA A 393 9.21 -27.06 -27.20
C ALA A 393 9.38 -27.87 -28.49
N ALA A 394 9.63 -27.22 -29.62
CA ALA A 394 9.89 -27.91 -30.88
C ALA A 394 11.16 -28.78 -30.82
N VAL A 395 12.21 -28.27 -30.15
CA VAL A 395 13.46 -29.04 -29.92
C VAL A 395 13.21 -30.25 -29.03
N GLY A 396 12.52 -30.09 -27.90
CA GLY A 396 12.17 -31.19 -26.99
C GLY A 396 11.30 -32.25 -27.65
N TYR A 397 10.32 -31.83 -28.45
CA TYR A 397 9.51 -32.72 -29.28
C TYR A 397 10.38 -33.52 -30.26
N GLY A 398 11.22 -32.83 -31.05
CA GLY A 398 12.10 -33.47 -32.03
C GLY A 398 13.10 -34.43 -31.39
N LEU A 399 13.61 -34.10 -30.20
CA LEU A 399 14.54 -34.93 -29.45
C LEU A 399 13.92 -36.27 -29.06
N ILE A 400 12.74 -36.26 -28.42
CA ILE A 400 12.04 -37.48 -28.01
C ILE A 400 11.52 -38.27 -29.21
N ARG A 401 11.04 -37.59 -30.27
CA ARG A 401 10.63 -38.29 -31.51
C ARG A 401 11.78 -38.99 -32.20
N GLY A 402 12.97 -38.38 -32.21
CA GLY A 402 14.15 -38.92 -32.88
C GLY A 402 14.95 -39.93 -32.06
N ARG A 403 14.84 -39.88 -30.72
CA ARG A 403 15.54 -40.75 -29.76
C ARG A 403 14.60 -41.15 -28.62
N PRO A 404 13.66 -42.09 -28.87
CA PRO A 404 12.67 -42.50 -27.87
C PRO A 404 13.30 -43.01 -26.58
N GLU A 405 14.48 -43.64 -26.65
CA GLU A 405 15.24 -44.14 -25.51
C GLU A 405 15.59 -43.07 -24.46
N LEU A 406 15.66 -41.79 -24.86
CA LEU A 406 15.92 -40.69 -23.92
C LEU A 406 14.73 -40.37 -23.01
N ALA A 407 13.55 -40.89 -23.31
CA ALA A 407 12.35 -40.63 -22.51
C ALA A 407 12.53 -41.10 -21.06
N ASP A 408 13.07 -42.31 -20.85
CA ASP A 408 13.22 -42.90 -19.52
C ASP A 408 14.29 -42.20 -18.67
N ASP A 409 15.27 -41.56 -19.33
CA ASP A 409 16.37 -40.84 -18.66
C ASP A 409 15.99 -39.39 -18.29
N VAL A 410 15.14 -38.74 -19.11
CA VAL A 410 14.91 -37.28 -19.04
C VAL A 410 13.51 -36.94 -18.52
N LEU A 411 12.52 -37.79 -18.75
CA LEU A 411 11.13 -37.55 -18.31
C LEU A 411 10.85 -38.22 -16.95
N PRO A 412 10.01 -37.59 -16.11
CA PRO A 412 9.54 -38.24 -14.89
C PRO A 412 8.84 -39.57 -15.20
N PRO A 413 9.06 -40.64 -14.41
CA PRO A 413 8.44 -41.95 -14.65
C PRO A 413 6.91 -41.91 -14.75
N VAL A 414 6.27 -41.00 -14.00
CA VAL A 414 4.82 -40.78 -14.04
C VAL A 414 4.32 -40.31 -15.41
N MET A 415 5.16 -39.67 -16.22
CA MET A 415 4.80 -39.19 -17.54
C MET A 415 4.82 -40.31 -18.58
N VAL A 416 5.78 -41.24 -18.44
CA VAL A 416 5.88 -42.46 -19.26
C VAL A 416 4.70 -43.38 -19.00
N SER A 417 4.41 -43.67 -17.73
CA SER A 417 3.25 -44.51 -17.37
C SER A 417 1.92 -43.91 -17.84
N ARG A 418 1.79 -42.59 -17.84
CA ARG A 418 0.60 -41.90 -18.39
C ARG A 418 0.50 -42.02 -19.91
N ALA A 419 1.61 -41.96 -20.64
CA ALA A 419 1.61 -42.13 -22.09
C ALA A 419 1.21 -43.58 -22.47
N GLU A 420 1.69 -44.56 -21.71
CA GLU A 420 1.30 -45.97 -21.85
C GLU A 420 -0.20 -46.19 -21.62
N GLN A 421 -0.72 -45.68 -20.50
CA GLN A 421 -2.16 -45.75 -20.21
C GLN A 421 -2.98 -45.07 -21.29
N ALA A 422 -2.56 -43.90 -21.77
CA ALA A 422 -3.22 -43.18 -22.84
C ALA A 422 -3.24 -43.98 -24.15
N ALA A 423 -2.16 -44.69 -24.48
CA ALA A 423 -2.09 -45.56 -25.64
C ALA A 423 -3.06 -46.74 -25.54
N GLU A 424 -3.17 -47.36 -24.36
CA GLU A 424 -4.15 -48.42 -24.12
C GLU A 424 -5.59 -47.92 -24.28
N HIS A 425 -5.90 -46.73 -23.75
CA HIS A 425 -7.21 -46.11 -23.89
C HIS A 425 -7.53 -45.76 -25.35
N GLU A 426 -6.59 -45.16 -26.07
CA GLU A 426 -6.75 -44.83 -27.50
C GLU A 426 -6.94 -46.10 -28.34
N ALA A 427 -6.20 -47.18 -28.05
CA ALA A 427 -6.37 -48.49 -28.71
C ALA A 427 -7.75 -49.12 -28.46
N ARG A 428 -8.37 -48.85 -27.30
CA ARG A 428 -9.74 -49.29 -26.96
C ARG A 428 -10.82 -48.32 -27.47
N GLY A 429 -10.44 -47.22 -28.12
CA GLY A 429 -11.36 -46.17 -28.57
C GLY A 429 -11.98 -45.36 -27.43
N ILE A 430 -11.37 -45.41 -26.23
CA ILE A 430 -11.83 -44.67 -25.05
C ILE A 430 -11.17 -43.29 -25.09
N GLY A 431 -11.99 -42.25 -25.23
CA GLY A 431 -11.51 -40.87 -25.16
C GLY A 431 -11.15 -40.45 -23.74
N TYR A 432 -10.36 -39.38 -23.60
CA TYR A 432 -9.90 -38.88 -22.28
C TYR A 432 -11.03 -38.70 -21.25
N ALA A 433 -12.19 -38.21 -21.68
CA ALA A 433 -13.34 -37.98 -20.80
C ALA A 433 -14.08 -39.26 -20.37
N GLN A 434 -13.94 -40.34 -21.14
CA GLN A 434 -14.59 -41.63 -20.92
C GLN A 434 -13.72 -42.58 -20.07
N SER A 435 -12.50 -42.17 -19.72
CA SER A 435 -11.63 -42.96 -18.85
C SER A 435 -12.21 -43.03 -17.44
N PRO A 436 -12.34 -44.23 -16.83
CA PRO A 436 -13.15 -44.49 -15.64
C PRO A 436 -12.53 -44.01 -14.31
N ASN A 437 -11.62 -43.04 -14.32
CA ASN A 437 -10.86 -42.68 -13.12
C ASN A 437 -11.51 -41.53 -12.33
N GLU A 438 -11.73 -41.76 -11.03
CA GLU A 438 -12.08 -40.76 -10.01
C GLU A 438 -11.05 -39.62 -9.88
N GLU A 439 -9.90 -39.72 -10.56
CA GLU A 439 -8.78 -38.77 -10.53
C GLU A 439 -8.86 -37.61 -11.55
N LEU A 440 -9.78 -37.67 -12.54
CA LEU A 440 -9.88 -36.65 -13.61
C LEU A 440 -9.96 -35.19 -13.11
N PRO A 441 -10.77 -34.85 -12.08
CA PRO A 441 -10.87 -33.50 -11.53
C PRO A 441 -9.61 -33.04 -10.81
N VAL A 442 -8.96 -33.96 -10.10
CA VAL A 442 -7.72 -33.70 -9.36
C VAL A 442 -6.59 -33.39 -10.35
N ILE A 443 -6.54 -34.11 -11.47
CA ILE A 443 -5.57 -33.88 -12.55
C ILE A 443 -5.82 -32.53 -13.23
N ALA A 444 -7.06 -32.23 -13.61
CA ALA A 444 -7.42 -30.95 -14.23
C ALA A 444 -7.05 -29.78 -13.32
N SER A 445 -7.32 -29.90 -12.01
CA SER A 445 -6.97 -28.86 -11.04
C SER A 445 -5.46 -28.71 -10.83
N ALA A 446 -4.71 -29.82 -10.81
CA ALA A 446 -3.25 -29.78 -10.74
C ALA A 446 -2.64 -29.06 -11.96
N ILE A 447 -3.20 -29.26 -13.16
CA ILE A 447 -2.75 -28.60 -14.39
C ILE A 447 -3.03 -27.09 -14.35
N ILE A 448 -4.24 -26.69 -13.98
CA ILE A 448 -4.59 -25.26 -13.83
C ILE A 448 -3.68 -24.59 -12.79
N SER A 449 -3.46 -25.24 -11.65
CA SER A 449 -2.58 -24.75 -10.58
C SER A 449 -1.15 -24.56 -11.07
N ASN A 450 -0.65 -25.54 -11.83
CA ASN A 450 0.67 -25.47 -12.44
C ASN A 450 0.76 -24.32 -13.45
N ASN A 451 -0.22 -24.16 -14.33
CA ASN A 451 -0.22 -23.09 -15.34
C ASN A 451 -0.31 -21.69 -14.72
N ILE A 452 -1.11 -21.50 -13.66
CA ILE A 452 -1.12 -20.28 -12.85
C ILE A 452 0.27 -20.04 -12.25
N GLY A 453 0.90 -21.08 -11.70
CA GLY A 453 2.26 -21.04 -11.16
C GLY A 453 3.32 -20.64 -12.20
N VAL A 454 3.25 -21.21 -13.40
CA VAL A 454 4.16 -20.89 -14.51
C VAL A 454 3.98 -19.45 -14.95
N ALA A 455 2.74 -18.99 -15.18
CA ALA A 455 2.46 -17.61 -15.52
C ALA A 455 2.96 -16.65 -14.42
N PHE A 456 2.75 -17.02 -13.15
CA PHE A 456 3.25 -16.26 -12.01
C PHE A 456 4.77 -16.14 -12.01
N TRP A 457 5.51 -17.26 -12.04
CA TRP A 457 6.97 -17.23 -12.01
C TRP A 457 7.58 -16.58 -13.25
N ALA A 458 6.94 -16.73 -14.41
CA ALA A 458 7.33 -16.02 -15.63
C ALA A 458 7.19 -14.49 -15.47
N PHE A 459 6.12 -14.01 -14.85
CA PHE A 459 5.96 -12.59 -14.56
C PHE A 459 6.97 -12.09 -13.50
N VAL A 460 7.05 -12.77 -12.36
CA VAL A 460 7.92 -12.37 -11.23
C VAL A 460 9.39 -12.38 -11.62
N GLY A 461 9.79 -13.33 -12.46
CA GLY A 461 11.16 -13.41 -12.97
C GLY A 461 11.63 -12.16 -13.70
N GLY A 462 10.70 -11.30 -14.15
CA GLY A 462 11.02 -10.01 -14.75
C GLY A 462 11.78 -9.08 -13.80
N MET A 463 11.47 -9.17 -12.50
CA MET A 463 12.16 -8.41 -11.46
C MET A 463 13.58 -8.92 -11.18
N LEU A 464 13.92 -10.14 -11.64
CA LEU A 464 15.27 -10.72 -11.63
C LEU A 464 15.96 -10.53 -12.99
N ALA A 465 15.81 -9.34 -13.56
CA ALA A 465 16.33 -8.98 -14.89
C ALA A 465 15.86 -9.91 -16.02
N GLY A 466 14.76 -10.63 -15.84
CA GLY A 466 14.17 -11.53 -16.85
C GLY A 466 14.86 -12.89 -16.98
N THR A 467 15.90 -13.16 -16.18
CA THR A 467 16.62 -14.45 -16.20
C THR A 467 15.72 -15.61 -15.76
N LEU A 468 15.02 -15.45 -14.64
CA LEU A 468 14.04 -16.44 -14.17
C LEU A 468 12.85 -16.54 -15.13
N THR A 469 12.40 -15.44 -15.74
CA THR A 469 11.35 -15.48 -16.79
C THR A 469 11.78 -16.37 -17.94
N ALA A 470 13.00 -16.18 -18.42
CA ALA A 470 13.55 -16.98 -19.50
C ALA A 470 13.65 -18.46 -19.11
N LEU A 471 14.20 -18.75 -17.93
CA LEU A 471 14.33 -20.13 -17.43
C LEU A 471 12.98 -20.83 -17.35
N VAL A 472 11.95 -20.18 -16.78
CA VAL A 472 10.60 -20.73 -16.65
C VAL A 472 9.98 -21.03 -18.02
N LEU A 473 10.10 -20.11 -18.98
CA LEU A 473 9.54 -20.31 -20.32
C LEU A 473 10.27 -21.42 -21.08
N VAL A 474 11.59 -21.46 -21.01
CA VAL A 474 12.40 -22.51 -21.66
C VAL A 474 12.11 -23.88 -21.05
N SER A 475 12.15 -24.01 -19.71
CA SER A 475 11.95 -25.30 -19.06
C SER A 475 10.55 -25.84 -19.30
N ASN A 476 9.52 -25.01 -19.22
CA ASN A 476 8.15 -25.43 -19.51
C ASN A 476 7.94 -25.74 -21.00
N GLY A 477 8.57 -24.98 -21.90
CA GLY A 477 8.56 -25.27 -23.33
C GLY A 477 9.15 -26.66 -23.62
N VAL A 478 10.36 -26.92 -23.11
CA VAL A 478 11.04 -28.22 -23.25
C VAL A 478 10.18 -29.36 -22.70
N SER A 479 9.67 -29.23 -21.46
CA SER A 479 8.81 -30.24 -20.84
C SER A 479 7.55 -30.55 -21.65
N LEU A 480 6.86 -29.51 -22.13
CA LEU A 480 5.67 -29.68 -22.97
C LEU A 480 6.01 -30.36 -24.30
N GLY A 481 7.08 -29.92 -24.96
CA GLY A 481 7.56 -30.50 -26.20
C GLY A 481 7.91 -31.98 -26.09
N MET A 482 8.73 -32.34 -25.10
CA MET A 482 9.11 -33.72 -24.83
C MET A 482 7.88 -34.59 -24.53
N GLY A 483 6.91 -34.06 -23.77
CA GLY A 483 5.65 -34.73 -23.48
C GLY A 483 4.82 -35.05 -24.72
N PHE A 484 4.63 -34.06 -25.60
CA PHE A 484 3.97 -34.31 -26.89
C PHE A 484 4.75 -35.33 -27.74
N GLY A 485 6.08 -35.28 -27.73
CA GLY A 485 6.92 -36.24 -28.44
C GLY A 485 6.69 -37.67 -27.94
N LEU A 486 6.66 -37.84 -26.62
CA LEU A 486 6.41 -39.12 -25.95
C LEU A 486 5.04 -39.71 -26.30
N PHE A 487 3.97 -38.93 -26.12
CA PHE A 487 2.62 -39.42 -26.41
C PHE A 487 2.45 -39.83 -27.87
N VAL A 488 3.06 -39.11 -28.80
CA VAL A 488 3.01 -39.49 -30.21
C VAL A 488 3.82 -40.76 -30.49
N ASN A 489 4.96 -40.98 -29.83
CA ASN A 489 5.71 -42.24 -29.94
C ASN A 489 4.91 -43.44 -29.43
N TYR A 490 4.07 -43.25 -28.40
CA TYR A 490 3.15 -44.26 -27.88
C TYR A 490 1.84 -44.39 -28.67
N HIS A 491 1.71 -43.73 -29.83
CA HIS A 491 0.47 -43.69 -30.61
C HIS A 491 -0.74 -43.10 -29.87
N ALA A 492 -0.49 -42.32 -28.81
CA ALA A 492 -1.48 -41.64 -27.96
C ALA A 492 -1.62 -40.13 -28.28
N GLY A 493 -1.22 -39.73 -29.50
CA GLY A 493 -1.10 -38.32 -29.87
C GLY A 493 -2.44 -37.59 -29.99
N ALA A 494 -3.46 -38.27 -30.53
CA ALA A 494 -4.79 -37.69 -30.67
C ALA A 494 -5.50 -37.57 -29.30
N TYR A 495 -5.27 -38.55 -28.41
CA TYR A 495 -5.72 -38.48 -27.02
C TYR A 495 -5.18 -37.24 -26.30
N LEU A 496 -3.87 -36.97 -26.38
CA LEU A 496 -3.29 -35.77 -25.79
C LEU A 496 -3.78 -34.48 -26.47
N ALA A 497 -3.87 -34.46 -27.80
CA ALA A 497 -4.28 -33.29 -28.55
C ALA A 497 -5.73 -32.86 -28.25
N THR A 498 -6.64 -33.83 -28.14
CA THR A 498 -8.05 -33.57 -27.78
C THR A 498 -8.20 -33.06 -26.35
N PHE A 499 -7.36 -33.55 -25.43
CA PHE A 499 -7.29 -33.04 -24.06
C PHE A 499 -6.83 -31.57 -24.01
N VAL A 500 -5.71 -31.25 -24.67
CA VAL A 500 -5.14 -29.89 -24.65
C VAL A 500 -5.96 -28.88 -25.44
N ALA A 501 -6.65 -29.31 -26.51
CA ALA A 501 -7.33 -28.39 -27.43
C ALA A 501 -8.43 -27.54 -26.78
N GLY A 502 -9.11 -28.04 -25.74
CA GLY A 502 -10.23 -27.34 -25.11
C GLY A 502 -9.86 -26.00 -24.46
N HIS A 503 -8.67 -25.92 -23.85
CA HIS A 503 -8.28 -24.82 -22.96
C HIS A 503 -6.86 -24.30 -23.24
N GLY A 504 -5.99 -25.11 -23.84
CA GLY A 504 -4.56 -24.83 -24.00
C GLY A 504 -4.24 -23.54 -24.78
N VAL A 505 -5.11 -23.12 -25.70
CA VAL A 505 -4.96 -21.85 -26.43
C VAL A 505 -4.95 -20.66 -25.46
N LEU A 506 -5.89 -20.62 -24.50
CA LEU A 506 -6.00 -19.50 -23.56
C LEU A 506 -4.87 -19.53 -22.53
N GLU A 507 -4.52 -20.71 -22.03
CA GLU A 507 -3.48 -20.87 -21.02
C GLU A 507 -2.10 -20.56 -21.57
N LEU A 508 -1.73 -21.11 -22.73
CA LEU A 508 -0.46 -20.80 -23.38
C LEU A 508 -0.37 -19.30 -23.70
N THR A 509 -1.45 -18.71 -24.22
CA THR A 509 -1.52 -17.26 -24.44
C THR A 509 -1.30 -16.49 -23.13
N ALA A 510 -1.93 -16.92 -22.04
CA ALA A 510 -1.77 -16.29 -20.73
C ALA A 510 -0.32 -16.39 -20.22
N ILE A 511 0.35 -17.54 -20.40
CA ILE A 511 1.77 -17.73 -20.08
C ILE A 511 2.65 -16.78 -20.92
N PHE A 512 2.39 -16.65 -22.23
CA PHE A 512 3.17 -15.75 -23.10
C PHE A 512 2.96 -14.27 -22.73
N ILE A 513 1.73 -13.88 -22.37
CA ILE A 513 1.45 -12.53 -21.87
C ILE A 513 2.16 -12.29 -20.54
N ALA A 514 2.13 -13.26 -19.62
CA ALA A 514 2.81 -13.14 -18.32
C ALA A 514 4.34 -13.04 -18.48
N GLY A 515 4.94 -13.86 -19.34
CA GLY A 515 6.35 -13.77 -19.71
C GLY A 515 6.70 -12.46 -20.39
N GLY A 516 5.85 -11.97 -21.30
CA GLY A 516 6.01 -10.66 -21.91
C GLY A 516 5.94 -9.51 -20.90
N ALA A 517 5.03 -9.59 -19.91
CA ALA A 517 4.96 -8.64 -18.81
C ALA A 517 6.23 -8.69 -17.93
N GLY A 518 6.76 -9.89 -17.69
CA GLY A 518 8.06 -10.09 -17.03
C GLY A 518 9.20 -9.42 -17.80
N PHE A 519 9.28 -9.61 -19.12
CA PHE A 519 10.32 -8.97 -19.93
C PHE A 519 10.22 -7.45 -19.99
N ARG A 520 9.02 -6.86 -19.87
CA ARG A 520 8.90 -5.40 -19.73
C ARG A 520 9.52 -4.89 -18.44
N LEU A 521 9.25 -5.58 -17.32
CA LEU A 521 9.87 -5.25 -16.03
C LEU A 521 11.40 -5.43 -16.07
N ALA A 522 11.86 -6.50 -16.72
CA ALA A 522 13.29 -6.74 -16.94
C ALA A 522 13.94 -5.63 -17.76
N GLY A 523 13.30 -5.19 -18.85
CA GLY A 523 13.76 -4.08 -19.68
C GLY A 523 13.91 -2.78 -18.88
N ALA A 524 12.95 -2.48 -18.01
CA ALA A 524 13.02 -1.31 -17.12
C ALA A 524 14.19 -1.35 -16.11
N LEU A 525 14.63 -2.55 -15.72
CA LEU A 525 15.76 -2.73 -14.80
C LEU A 525 17.12 -2.69 -15.52
N VAL A 526 17.21 -3.42 -16.64
CA VAL A 526 18.46 -3.67 -17.35
C VAL A 526 18.82 -2.50 -18.27
N ALA A 527 17.86 -2.00 -19.04
CA ALA A 527 18.06 -1.00 -20.08
C ALA A 527 16.94 0.05 -20.07
N PRO A 528 16.89 0.93 -19.06
CA PRO A 528 15.80 1.91 -18.89
C PRO A 528 15.82 3.08 -19.91
N GLY A 529 16.84 3.17 -20.78
CA GLY A 529 17.04 4.30 -21.68
C GLY A 529 17.38 5.58 -20.93
N ASP A 530 16.73 6.68 -21.32
CA ASP A 530 16.93 8.01 -20.70
C ASP A 530 16.24 8.18 -19.35
N LEU A 531 15.42 7.20 -18.94
CA LEU A 531 14.73 7.22 -17.66
C LEU A 531 15.62 6.66 -16.56
N ALA A 532 15.47 7.18 -15.33
CA ALA A 532 16.01 6.47 -14.18
C ALA A 532 15.28 5.11 -14.04
N ARG A 533 15.98 4.07 -13.59
CA ARG A 533 15.40 2.72 -13.38
C ARG A 533 14.08 2.74 -12.59
N ARG A 534 13.98 3.62 -11.59
CA ARG A 534 12.75 3.80 -10.80
C ARG A 534 11.57 4.28 -11.67
N ASP A 535 11.82 5.24 -12.55
CA ASP A 535 10.79 5.89 -13.37
C ASP A 535 10.39 4.96 -14.52
N ALA A 536 11.37 4.24 -15.08
CA ALA A 536 11.14 3.16 -16.04
C ALA A 536 10.28 2.05 -15.42
N LEU A 537 10.59 1.59 -14.20
CA LEU A 537 9.79 0.58 -13.49
C LEU A 537 8.35 1.02 -13.23
N VAL A 538 8.12 2.30 -12.90
CA VAL A 538 6.77 2.83 -12.71
C VAL A 538 5.98 2.82 -14.01
N LEU A 539 6.62 3.25 -15.10
CA LEU A 539 5.98 3.32 -16.42
C LEU A 539 5.66 1.92 -16.94
N GLU A 540 6.66 1.05 -16.95
CA GLU A 540 6.59 -0.32 -17.47
C GLU A 540 5.74 -1.21 -16.58
N GLY A 541 5.85 -1.08 -15.25
CA GLY A 541 5.03 -1.80 -14.29
C GLY A 541 3.54 -1.48 -14.41
N ARG A 542 3.17 -0.27 -14.84
CA ARG A 542 1.77 0.08 -15.12
C ARG A 542 1.21 -0.69 -16.31
N ILE A 543 2.00 -0.85 -17.35
CA ILE A 543 1.60 -1.63 -18.54
C ILE A 543 1.54 -3.11 -18.18
N ALA A 544 2.57 -3.61 -17.48
CA ALA A 544 2.65 -4.98 -17.01
C ALA A 544 1.48 -5.36 -16.08
N ALA A 545 1.05 -4.49 -15.17
CA ALA A 545 -0.11 -4.73 -14.32
C ALA A 545 -1.42 -4.95 -15.12
N ARG A 546 -1.63 -4.20 -16.20
CA ARG A 546 -2.78 -4.39 -17.09
C ARG A 546 -2.68 -5.68 -17.89
N MET A 547 -1.46 -6.08 -18.28
CA MET A 547 -1.21 -7.39 -18.90
C MET A 547 -1.56 -8.52 -17.92
N ILE A 548 -1.22 -8.41 -16.63
CA ILE A 548 -1.64 -9.37 -15.61
C ILE A 548 -3.17 -9.40 -15.46
N GLY A 549 -3.84 -8.25 -15.57
CA GLY A 549 -5.30 -8.21 -15.67
C GLY A 549 -5.84 -9.06 -16.83
N ALA A 550 -5.18 -9.01 -18.00
CA ALA A 550 -5.50 -9.88 -19.14
C ALA A 550 -5.24 -11.37 -18.81
N VAL A 551 -4.07 -11.69 -18.25
CA VAL A 551 -3.68 -13.07 -17.83
C VAL A 551 -4.73 -13.67 -16.91
N VAL A 552 -5.12 -12.95 -15.86
CA VAL A 552 -6.15 -13.40 -14.90
C VAL A 552 -7.49 -13.64 -15.59
N SER A 553 -7.88 -12.75 -16.51
CA SER A 553 -9.14 -12.89 -17.26
C SER A 553 -9.13 -14.12 -18.17
N LEU A 554 -8.00 -14.36 -18.86
CA LEU A 554 -7.83 -15.51 -19.75
C LEU A 554 -7.76 -16.82 -18.99
N LEU A 555 -7.04 -16.88 -17.87
CA LEU A 555 -6.95 -18.09 -17.03
C LEU A 555 -8.30 -18.42 -16.37
N ALA A 556 -9.06 -17.41 -15.93
CA ALA A 556 -10.41 -17.63 -15.42
C ALA A 556 -11.34 -18.19 -16.52
N LEU A 557 -11.25 -17.67 -17.75
CA LEU A 557 -11.99 -18.20 -18.88
C LEU A 557 -11.52 -19.61 -19.28
N ALA A 558 -10.22 -19.87 -19.25
CA ALA A 558 -9.63 -21.17 -19.56
C ALA A 558 -10.07 -22.24 -18.56
N GLY A 559 -9.98 -21.95 -17.26
CA GLY A 559 -10.55 -22.80 -16.22
C GLY A 559 -12.07 -22.98 -16.40
N THR A 560 -12.74 -21.98 -16.98
CA THR A 560 -14.16 -22.10 -17.31
C THR A 560 -14.46 -23.12 -18.41
N ILE A 561 -13.66 -23.10 -19.47
CA ILE A 561 -13.80 -24.07 -20.56
C ILE A 561 -13.35 -25.46 -20.10
N GLU A 562 -12.30 -25.53 -19.27
CA GLU A 562 -11.76 -26.80 -18.76
C GLU A 562 -12.80 -27.61 -17.99
N GLY A 563 -13.43 -26.99 -16.98
CA GLY A 563 -14.38 -27.72 -16.14
C GLY A 563 -15.75 -27.98 -16.78
N LEU A 564 -16.11 -27.32 -17.90
CA LEU A 564 -17.39 -27.54 -18.60
C LEU A 564 -17.21 -28.49 -19.80
N LEU A 565 -16.14 -28.31 -20.56
CA LEU A 565 -15.97 -28.92 -21.88
C LEU A 565 -14.86 -29.97 -21.92
N SER A 566 -13.69 -29.70 -21.33
CA SER A 566 -12.61 -30.70 -21.38
C SER A 566 -12.96 -31.93 -20.56
N ALA A 567 -13.56 -31.72 -19.37
CA ALA A 567 -13.99 -32.77 -18.45
C ALA A 567 -15.29 -33.50 -18.86
N SER A 568 -15.93 -33.11 -19.98
CA SER A 568 -17.17 -33.75 -20.45
C SER A 568 -16.93 -34.70 -21.63
N ASP A 569 -17.87 -35.64 -21.82
CA ASP A 569 -17.94 -36.60 -22.93
C ASP A 569 -18.30 -35.95 -24.28
N ALA A 570 -18.12 -34.63 -24.39
CA ALA A 570 -18.35 -33.88 -25.61
C ALA A 570 -17.52 -34.46 -26.78
N PRO A 571 -18.11 -34.59 -27.99
CA PRO A 571 -17.39 -35.04 -29.17
C PRO A 571 -16.15 -34.18 -29.46
N ALA A 572 -15.08 -34.79 -29.97
CA ALA A 572 -13.84 -34.08 -30.32
C ALA A 572 -14.08 -32.89 -31.26
N ALA A 573 -15.04 -33.01 -32.19
CA ALA A 573 -15.46 -31.92 -33.07
C ALA A 573 -15.94 -30.68 -32.31
N LEU A 574 -16.70 -30.86 -31.22
CA LEU A 574 -17.14 -29.75 -30.37
C LEU A 574 -15.96 -29.12 -29.61
N LYS A 575 -15.04 -29.94 -29.09
CA LYS A 575 -13.82 -29.47 -28.42
C LYS A 575 -12.96 -28.61 -29.37
N TYR A 576 -12.75 -29.08 -30.60
CA TYR A 576 -12.05 -28.30 -31.63
C TYR A 576 -12.82 -27.04 -32.06
N ALA A 577 -14.15 -27.11 -32.17
CA ALA A 577 -14.97 -25.94 -32.51
C ALA A 577 -14.88 -24.85 -31.44
N VAL A 578 -14.92 -25.21 -30.15
CA VAL A 578 -14.75 -24.25 -29.05
C VAL A 578 -13.33 -23.69 -29.04
N SER A 579 -12.31 -24.52 -29.30
CA SER A 579 -10.93 -24.06 -29.46
C SER A 579 -10.81 -23.01 -30.58
N ALA A 580 -11.38 -23.28 -31.75
CA ALA A 580 -11.39 -22.35 -32.88
C ALA A 580 -12.17 -21.06 -32.56
N ALA A 581 -13.32 -21.16 -31.91
CA ALA A 581 -14.09 -20.01 -31.45
C ALA A 581 -13.30 -19.16 -30.45
N THR A 582 -12.54 -19.81 -29.58
CA THR A 582 -11.69 -19.16 -28.57
C THR A 582 -10.53 -18.39 -29.21
N VAL A 583 -9.91 -18.94 -30.26
CA VAL A 583 -8.92 -18.22 -31.07
C VAL A 583 -9.55 -16.98 -31.72
N ALA A 584 -10.75 -17.10 -32.29
CA ALA A 584 -11.46 -15.97 -32.90
C ALA A 584 -11.80 -14.88 -31.87
N LEU A 585 -12.30 -15.27 -30.69
CA LEU A 585 -12.60 -14.36 -29.59
C LEU A 585 -11.33 -13.67 -29.07
N LEU A 586 -10.21 -14.39 -28.95
CA LEU A 586 -8.92 -13.81 -28.57
C LEU A 586 -8.43 -12.80 -29.63
N ALA A 587 -8.61 -13.08 -30.92
CA ALA A 587 -8.27 -12.13 -31.98
C ALA A 587 -9.14 -10.87 -31.91
N LEU A 588 -10.44 -11.01 -31.66
CA LEU A 588 -11.35 -9.87 -31.44
C LEU A 588 -10.98 -9.08 -30.17
N TYR A 589 -10.59 -9.78 -29.11
CA TYR A 589 -10.10 -9.19 -27.86
C TYR A 589 -8.85 -8.35 -28.09
N LEU A 590 -7.85 -8.86 -28.81
CA LEU A 590 -6.66 -8.07 -29.14
C LEU A 590 -6.99 -6.92 -30.10
N ARG A 591 -7.92 -7.13 -31.05
CA ARG A 591 -8.40 -6.07 -31.95
C ARG A 591 -9.07 -4.92 -31.18
N SER A 592 -9.86 -5.19 -30.15
CA SER A 592 -10.46 -4.12 -29.34
C SER A 592 -9.39 -3.27 -28.67
N GLY A 593 -8.33 -3.89 -28.14
CA GLY A 593 -7.15 -3.20 -27.61
C GLY A 593 -6.44 -2.34 -28.65
N TRP A 594 -6.22 -2.87 -29.86
CA TRP A 594 -5.64 -2.12 -30.98
C TRP A 594 -6.46 -0.88 -31.31
N THR A 595 -7.78 -1.06 -31.51
CA THR A 595 -8.67 0.06 -31.86
C THR A 595 -8.69 1.14 -30.77
N TYR A 596 -8.66 0.75 -29.49
CA TYR A 596 -8.57 1.67 -28.37
C TYR A 596 -7.28 2.51 -28.41
N LEU A 597 -6.13 1.88 -28.64
CA LEU A 597 -4.84 2.59 -28.77
C LEU A 597 -4.82 3.55 -29.95
N THR A 598 -5.41 3.17 -31.09
CA THR A 598 -5.47 4.04 -32.27
C THR A 598 -6.35 5.28 -32.07
N ARG A 599 -7.38 5.20 -31.24
CA ARG A 599 -8.27 6.34 -30.93
C ARG A 599 -7.67 7.34 -29.94
N ILE A 600 -6.70 6.92 -29.13
CA ILE A 600 -6.11 7.74 -28.06
C ILE A 600 -4.82 8.42 -28.49
N LYS A 601 -4.11 7.90 -29.51
CA LYS A 601 -2.97 8.61 -30.08
C LYS A 601 -3.46 9.96 -30.66
N PRO A 602 -2.93 11.11 -30.20
CA PRO A 602 -3.18 12.36 -30.89
C PRO A 602 -2.70 12.21 -32.33
N ALA A 603 -3.46 12.74 -33.29
CA ALA A 603 -3.03 12.78 -34.68
C ALA A 603 -1.60 13.35 -34.74
N PRO A 604 -0.67 12.76 -35.52
CA PRO A 604 0.64 13.33 -35.67
C PRO A 604 0.47 14.78 -36.12
N SER A 605 1.06 15.73 -35.38
CA SER A 605 1.14 17.11 -35.81
C SER A 605 1.76 17.09 -37.21
N ARG A 606 0.98 17.45 -38.22
CA ARG A 606 1.52 17.71 -39.55
C ARG A 606 2.50 18.87 -39.37
N ALA A 607 3.79 18.55 -39.47
CA ALA A 607 4.86 19.52 -39.59
C ALA A 607 4.69 20.29 -40.92
#